data_AF-A0A953CQU7-F1
#
_entry.id   AF-A0A953CQU7-F1
#
_cell.length_a   1.000
_cell.length_b   1.000
_cell.length_c   1.000
_cell.angle_alpha   90.00
_cell.angle_beta   90.00
_cell.angle_gamma   90.00
#
_symmetry.space_group_name_H-M   'P 1'
#
loop_
_entity.id
_entity.type
_entity.pdbx_description
1 polymer ?
#
loop_
_entity_poly.entity_id
_entity_poly.type
_entity_poly.pdbx_seq_one_letter_code
_entity_poly.pdbx_strand_id
1 'polypeptide(L)'
;MTSSNETPGGSGAVSDERLRAAERFVEEEEGAVSRFGGALETLITALLVIMSLFHLYAAVSIVPTMTLRPVHVGFMLLLVFLIYPATPRLRNRLMWYDVVLALVGVATIVHILMGGDDFWDRSTMPDRADLVYGIVFVLLVLEAARRSTGWIMPAVVLLFAAYAFLGPWLPGHWAHRGYDVESMIGVMYMSLEGIFGTAIDVSATLIIMFTIFGAFLQHSGAGKFFLDFSFALMGGRRSGAGRTVVLSSFLLGGPSGSGVATTVTIGTVAWPMLERAGYDRNA
;
A
#
# COMPACT_ATOMS: atom_id res chain seq x y z
N MET A 1 -25.29 51.59 -24.12
CA MET A 1 -25.24 50.14 -24.43
C MET A 1 -24.22 49.53 -23.50
N THR A 2 -24.72 48.71 -22.60
CA THR A 2 -24.01 47.99 -21.53
C THR A 2 -23.09 46.92 -22.13
N SER A 3 -21.78 47.03 -21.94
CA SER A 3 -20.91 45.84 -21.96
C SER A 3 -20.60 45.46 -20.51
N SER A 4 -20.87 44.19 -20.24
CA SER A 4 -20.85 43.55 -18.94
C SER A 4 -19.46 43.56 -18.32
N ASN A 5 -19.40 44.14 -17.13
CA ASN A 5 -18.31 43.99 -16.18
C ASN A 5 -18.38 42.55 -15.61
N GLU A 6 -17.74 41.59 -16.28
CA GLU A 6 -17.47 40.29 -15.67
C GLU A 6 -16.30 40.48 -14.69
N THR A 7 -16.65 40.68 -13.43
CA THR A 7 -15.76 40.48 -12.30
C THR A 7 -15.16 39.07 -12.39
N PRO A 8 -13.82 38.89 -12.37
CA PRO A 8 -13.23 37.59 -12.13
C PRO A 8 -13.47 37.24 -10.66
N GLY A 9 -14.62 36.61 -10.41
CA GLY A 9 -15.04 36.18 -9.10
C GLY A 9 -14.20 35.01 -8.59
N GLY A 10 -13.83 35.08 -7.31
CA GLY A 10 -13.73 33.88 -6.47
C GLY A 10 -12.34 33.31 -6.22
N SER A 11 -11.61 33.96 -5.31
CA SER A 11 -10.79 33.37 -4.25
C SER A 11 -10.59 31.84 -4.24
N GLY A 12 -9.36 31.39 -4.47
CA GLY A 12 -8.50 30.75 -3.46
C GLY A 12 -8.89 29.42 -2.79
N ALA A 13 -10.08 28.88 -3.00
CA ALA A 13 -10.49 27.58 -2.45
C ALA A 13 -10.66 26.58 -3.60
N VAL A 14 -9.96 25.44 -3.50
CA VAL A 14 -10.26 24.29 -4.34
C VAL A 14 -11.74 23.95 -4.12
N SER A 15 -12.56 23.96 -5.17
CA SER A 15 -13.98 23.63 -5.02
C SER A 15 -14.12 22.18 -4.51
N ASP A 16 -15.08 21.91 -3.62
CA ASP A 16 -15.34 20.57 -3.08
C ASP A 16 -15.47 19.50 -4.17
N GLU A 17 -15.96 19.89 -5.36
CA GLU A 17 -16.05 19.04 -6.54
C GLU A 17 -14.68 18.59 -7.08
N ARG A 18 -13.69 19.49 -7.08
CA ARG A 18 -12.31 19.17 -7.48
C ARG A 18 -11.59 18.32 -6.44
N LEU A 19 -11.86 18.55 -5.15
CA LEU A 19 -11.36 17.70 -4.07
C LEU A 19 -11.93 16.28 -4.20
N ARG A 20 -13.23 16.14 -4.43
CA ARG A 20 -13.88 14.83 -4.66
C ARG A 20 -13.39 14.14 -5.93
N ALA A 21 -13.13 14.88 -7.01
CA ALA A 21 -12.54 14.31 -8.22
C ALA A 21 -11.13 13.80 -7.96
N ALA A 22 -10.31 14.57 -7.24
CA ALA A 22 -8.97 14.16 -6.85
C ALA A 22 -8.98 12.94 -5.92
N GLU A 23 -9.89 12.89 -4.94
CA GLU A 23 -10.10 11.70 -4.10
C GLU A 23 -10.49 10.48 -4.93
N ARG A 24 -11.34 10.64 -5.97
CA ARG A 24 -11.70 9.53 -6.87
C ARG A 24 -10.52 9.00 -7.66
N PHE A 25 -9.65 9.88 -8.18
CA PHE A 25 -8.43 9.44 -8.88
C PHE A 25 -7.48 8.68 -7.95
N VAL A 26 -7.34 9.13 -6.70
CA VAL A 26 -6.58 8.40 -5.68
C VAL A 26 -7.25 7.05 -5.38
N GLU A 27 -8.58 7.00 -5.23
CA GLU A 27 -9.32 5.75 -4.99
C GLU A 27 -9.30 4.76 -6.17
N GLU A 28 -9.17 5.24 -7.41
CA GLU A 28 -9.03 4.40 -8.61
C GLU A 28 -7.64 3.73 -8.68
N GLU A 29 -6.59 4.45 -8.28
CA GLU A 29 -5.20 3.97 -8.32
C GLU A 29 -4.81 3.18 -7.06
N GLU A 30 -5.26 3.62 -5.87
CA GLU A 30 -4.94 3.01 -4.57
C GLU A 30 -6.00 1.98 -4.11
N GLY A 31 -7.12 1.88 -4.82
CA GLY A 31 -8.21 0.94 -4.55
C GLY A 31 -9.32 1.50 -3.65
N ALA A 32 -10.53 0.99 -3.80
CA ALA A 32 -11.71 1.49 -3.09
C ALA A 32 -11.76 1.03 -1.62
N VAL A 33 -11.15 1.81 -0.75
CA VAL A 33 -11.16 1.63 0.72
C VAL A 33 -12.58 1.81 1.29
N SER A 34 -12.98 0.93 2.22
CA SER A 34 -14.19 1.12 3.03
C SER A 34 -13.94 2.12 4.16
N ARG A 35 -14.86 3.07 4.32
CA ARG A 35 -14.88 4.03 5.44
C ARG A 35 -15.98 3.60 6.40
N PHE A 36 -15.57 3.22 7.61
CA PHE A 36 -16.49 2.88 8.70
C PHE A 36 -16.60 4.05 9.66
N GLY A 37 -17.69 4.10 10.43
CA GLY A 37 -17.86 5.06 11.52
C GLY A 37 -17.97 4.37 12.87
N GLY A 38 -17.70 5.12 13.94
CA GLY A 38 -17.93 4.67 15.33
C GLY A 38 -16.89 3.65 15.81
N ALA A 39 -17.32 2.63 16.53
CA ALA A 39 -16.42 1.68 17.20
C ALA A 39 -15.48 0.92 16.24
N LEU A 40 -15.94 0.61 15.03
CA LEU A 40 -15.13 -0.09 14.03
C LEU A 40 -14.02 0.80 13.46
N GLU A 41 -14.30 2.08 13.26
CA GLU A 41 -13.29 3.08 12.89
C GLU A 41 -12.22 3.16 13.98
N THR A 42 -12.63 3.27 15.24
CA THR A 42 -11.70 3.30 16.38
C THR A 42 -10.83 2.04 16.45
N LEU A 43 -11.42 0.85 16.21
CA LEU A 43 -10.67 -0.41 16.19
C LEU A 43 -9.63 -0.43 15.06
N ILE A 44 -10.02 -0.06 13.83
CA ILE A 44 -9.11 -0.05 12.68
C ILE A 44 -7.99 0.98 12.89
N THR A 45 -8.33 2.17 13.39
CA THR A 45 -7.33 3.19 13.75
C THR A 45 -6.37 2.68 14.82
N ALA A 46 -6.88 2.01 15.86
CA ALA A 46 -6.02 1.42 16.89
C ALA A 46 -5.06 0.37 16.31
N LEU A 47 -5.55 -0.51 15.41
CA LEU A 47 -4.70 -1.49 14.73
C LEU A 47 -3.62 -0.84 13.86
N LEU A 48 -3.96 0.21 13.10
CA LEU A 48 -3.00 0.98 12.29
C LEU A 48 -1.94 1.67 13.16
N VAL A 49 -2.34 2.21 14.32
CA VAL A 49 -1.43 2.83 15.29
C VAL A 49 -0.50 1.78 15.89
N ILE A 50 -1.03 0.64 16.36
CA ILE A 50 -0.23 -0.46 16.91
C ILE A 50 0.81 -0.94 15.89
N MET A 51 0.37 -1.14 14.66
CA MET A 51 1.22 -1.58 13.58
C MET A 51 2.31 -0.55 13.27
N SER A 52 1.97 0.74 13.24
CA SER A 52 2.94 1.83 13.04
C SER A 52 3.97 1.88 14.18
N LEU A 53 3.52 1.79 15.43
CA LEU A 53 4.38 1.76 16.62
C LEU A 53 5.33 0.55 16.61
N PHE A 54 4.85 -0.61 16.18
CA PHE A 54 5.69 -1.80 16.04
C PHE A 54 6.83 -1.58 15.04
N HIS A 55 6.56 -0.97 13.88
CA HIS A 55 7.60 -0.70 12.88
C HIS A 55 8.56 0.42 13.30
N LEU A 56 8.06 1.45 14.01
CA LEU A 56 8.91 2.45 14.66
C LEU A 56 9.83 1.82 15.71
N TYR A 57 9.31 0.89 16.51
CA TYR A 57 10.12 0.13 17.47
C TYR A 57 11.17 -0.72 16.76
N ALA A 58 10.79 -1.46 15.70
CA ALA A 58 11.69 -2.29 14.91
C ALA A 58 12.76 -1.50 14.15
N ALA A 59 12.59 -0.19 13.98
CA ALA A 59 13.61 0.66 13.40
C ALA A 59 14.68 1.11 14.41
N VAL A 60 14.34 1.18 15.69
CA VAL A 60 15.26 1.57 16.77
C VAL A 60 15.90 0.35 17.44
N SER A 61 15.15 -0.75 17.52
CA SER A 61 15.58 -2.01 18.13
C SER A 61 15.78 -3.08 17.07
N ILE A 62 16.72 -4.00 17.30
CA ILE A 62 16.96 -5.10 16.37
C ILE A 62 15.86 -6.15 16.54
N VAL A 63 14.95 -6.23 15.57
CA VAL A 63 13.95 -7.30 15.48
C VAL A 63 14.39 -8.28 14.38
N PRO A 64 14.51 -9.60 14.68
CA PRO A 64 14.87 -10.59 13.68
C PRO A 64 13.91 -10.60 12.48
N THR A 65 14.43 -10.82 11.28
CA THR A 65 13.63 -10.85 10.03
C THR A 65 12.55 -11.92 10.07
N MET A 66 12.83 -13.05 10.72
CA MET A 66 11.92 -14.18 10.93
C MET A 66 10.72 -13.82 11.81
N THR A 67 10.79 -12.71 12.55
CA THR A 67 9.68 -12.15 13.34
C THR A 67 9.08 -10.94 12.65
N LEU A 68 9.91 -10.02 12.16
CA LEU A 68 9.48 -8.77 11.54
C LEU A 68 8.59 -8.99 10.31
N ARG A 69 9.01 -9.87 9.39
CA ARG A 69 8.30 -10.08 8.11
C ARG A 69 6.95 -10.78 8.32
N PRO A 70 6.84 -11.88 9.10
CA PRO A 70 5.54 -12.48 9.37
C PRO A 70 4.58 -11.54 10.11
N VAL A 71 5.06 -10.80 11.12
CA VAL A 71 4.21 -9.84 11.85
C VAL A 71 3.72 -8.73 10.92
N HIS A 72 4.60 -8.18 10.06
CA HIS A 72 4.21 -7.19 9.05
C HIS A 72 3.09 -7.72 8.14
N VAL A 73 3.25 -8.92 7.57
CA VAL A 73 2.24 -9.54 6.70
C VAL A 73 0.96 -9.86 7.48
N GLY A 74 1.05 -10.28 8.74
CA GLY A 74 -0.11 -10.53 9.58
C GLY A 74 -0.97 -9.30 9.79
N PHE A 75 -0.33 -8.16 10.08
CA PHE A 75 -1.03 -6.87 10.11
C PHE A 75 -1.60 -6.50 8.75
N MET A 76 -0.87 -6.71 7.65
CA MET A 76 -1.37 -6.44 6.30
C MET A 76 -2.62 -7.26 5.99
N LEU A 77 -2.62 -8.58 6.23
CA LEU A 77 -3.78 -9.43 6.00
C LEU A 77 -4.97 -9.00 6.86
N LEU A 78 -4.74 -8.78 8.16
CA LEU A 78 -5.76 -8.29 9.08
C LEU A 78 -6.41 -6.99 8.58
N LEU A 79 -5.59 -5.99 8.24
CA LEU A 79 -6.06 -4.69 7.79
C LEU A 79 -6.71 -4.76 6.41
N VAL A 80 -6.14 -5.50 5.45
CA VAL A 80 -6.69 -5.63 4.10
C VAL A 80 -8.10 -6.24 4.15
N PHE A 81 -8.32 -7.30 4.92
CA PHE A 81 -9.65 -7.89 5.01
C PHE A 81 -10.66 -6.99 5.72
N LEU A 82 -10.24 -6.19 6.70
CA LEU A 82 -11.13 -5.24 7.38
C LEU A 82 -11.45 -4.01 6.53
N ILE A 83 -10.49 -3.52 5.73
CA ILE A 83 -10.57 -2.24 5.03
C ILE A 83 -11.04 -2.39 3.57
N TYR A 84 -10.55 -3.40 2.86
CA TYR A 84 -10.85 -3.62 1.45
C TYR A 84 -12.04 -4.56 1.28
N PRO A 85 -13.17 -4.07 0.75
CA PRO A 85 -14.38 -4.87 0.62
C PRO A 85 -14.17 -5.97 -0.44
N ALA A 86 -14.79 -7.14 -0.24
CA ALA A 86 -14.69 -8.26 -1.18
C ALA A 86 -15.19 -7.92 -2.60
N THR A 87 -16.12 -6.96 -2.70
CA THR A 87 -16.70 -6.47 -3.95
C THR A 87 -17.07 -4.99 -3.77
N PRO A 88 -16.96 -4.14 -4.82
CA PRO A 88 -17.31 -2.71 -4.71
C PRO A 88 -18.74 -2.45 -4.20
N ARG A 89 -19.67 -3.39 -4.41
CA ARG A 89 -21.06 -3.32 -3.92
C ARG A 89 -21.20 -3.37 -2.40
N LEU A 90 -20.19 -3.91 -1.71
CA LEU A 90 -20.18 -4.09 -0.26
C LEU A 90 -19.36 -3.01 0.44
N ARG A 91 -19.02 -1.92 -0.26
CA ARG A 91 -18.29 -0.79 0.30
C ARG A 91 -18.97 -0.28 1.58
N ASN A 92 -18.18 0.01 2.60
CA ASN A 92 -18.63 0.50 3.92
C ASN A 92 -19.49 -0.49 4.71
N ARG A 93 -19.51 -1.78 4.36
CA ARG A 93 -20.18 -2.85 5.12
C ARG A 93 -19.18 -3.95 5.43
N LEU A 94 -18.87 -4.12 6.72
CA LEU A 94 -18.01 -5.20 7.16
C LEU A 94 -18.84 -6.49 7.22
N MET A 95 -18.44 -7.49 6.43
CA MET A 95 -19.13 -8.76 6.39
C MET A 95 -18.48 -9.73 7.38
N TRP A 96 -19.26 -10.67 7.92
CA TRP A 96 -18.75 -11.64 8.90
C TRP A 96 -17.58 -12.46 8.35
N TYR A 97 -17.59 -12.79 7.05
CA TYR A 97 -16.51 -13.54 6.41
C TYR A 97 -15.23 -12.71 6.29
N ASP A 98 -15.30 -11.38 6.25
CA ASP A 98 -14.12 -10.52 6.24
C ASP A 98 -13.39 -10.62 7.58
N VAL A 99 -14.15 -10.65 8.68
CA VAL A 99 -13.62 -10.87 10.02
C VAL A 99 -13.02 -12.27 10.15
N VAL A 100 -13.69 -13.30 9.61
CA VAL A 100 -13.16 -14.67 9.64
C VAL A 100 -11.84 -14.76 8.86
N LEU A 101 -11.78 -14.22 7.64
CA LEU A 101 -10.55 -14.22 6.84
C LEU A 101 -9.41 -13.46 7.53
N ALA A 102 -9.73 -12.33 8.17
CA ALA A 102 -8.77 -11.56 8.95
C ALA A 102 -8.22 -12.38 10.13
N LEU A 103 -9.08 -13.04 10.90
CA LEU A 103 -8.68 -13.87 12.05
C LEU A 103 -7.89 -15.11 11.61
N VAL A 104 -8.29 -15.75 10.51
CA VAL A 104 -7.55 -16.90 9.95
C VAL A 104 -6.18 -16.44 9.43
N GLY A 105 -6.08 -15.25 8.82
CA GLY A 105 -4.80 -14.63 8.48
C GLY A 105 -3.89 -14.44 9.68
N VAL A 106 -4.42 -13.89 10.78
CA VAL A 106 -3.67 -13.78 12.04
C VAL A 106 -3.25 -15.16 12.56
N ALA A 107 -4.15 -16.16 12.52
CA ALA A 107 -3.84 -17.51 12.97
C ALA A 107 -2.68 -18.14 12.19
N THR A 108 -2.60 -17.94 10.87
CA THR A 108 -1.46 -18.42 10.06
C THR A 108 -0.15 -17.79 10.50
N ILE A 109 -0.12 -16.51 10.89
CA ILE A 109 1.11 -15.88 11.38
C ILE A 109 1.44 -16.32 12.81
N VAL A 110 0.43 -16.47 13.67
CA VAL A 110 0.62 -16.99 15.02
C VAL A 110 1.25 -18.39 14.99
N HIS A 111 0.86 -19.24 14.05
CA HIS A 111 1.46 -20.56 13.86
C HIS A 111 2.97 -20.48 13.57
N ILE A 112 3.41 -19.56 12.70
CA ILE A 112 4.84 -19.31 12.44
C ILE A 112 5.56 -18.90 13.74
N LEU A 113 4.99 -17.93 14.47
CA LEU A 113 5.62 -17.37 15.66
C LEU A 113 5.70 -18.35 16.83
N MET A 114 4.70 -19.24 16.97
CA MET A 114 4.72 -20.32 17.96
C MET A 114 5.69 -21.44 17.60
N GLY A 115 5.93 -21.65 16.29
CA GLY A 115 6.80 -22.70 15.79
C GLY A 115 8.29 -22.48 16.07
N GLY A 116 8.72 -21.24 16.34
CA GLY A 116 10.11 -20.91 16.70
C GLY A 116 11.12 -21.26 15.61
N ASP A 117 12.35 -21.61 16.01
CA ASP A 117 13.44 -21.93 15.08
C ASP A 117 13.17 -23.22 14.29
N ASP A 118 12.61 -24.24 14.96
CA ASP A 118 12.27 -25.54 14.37
C ASP A 118 11.32 -25.42 13.16
N PHE A 119 10.51 -24.36 13.10
CA PHE A 119 9.59 -24.13 11.98
C PHE A 119 10.33 -23.85 10.69
N TRP A 120 11.40 -23.08 10.73
CA TRP A 120 12.12 -22.68 9.51
C TRP A 120 13.04 -23.78 9.01
N ASP A 121 13.60 -24.57 9.93
CA ASP A 121 14.51 -25.68 9.61
C ASP A 121 13.82 -26.85 8.90
N ARG A 122 12.52 -27.07 9.17
CA ARG A 122 11.73 -28.13 8.53
C ARG A 122 11.04 -27.72 7.23
N SER A 123 11.44 -26.62 6.62
CA SER A 123 10.87 -26.13 5.34
C SER A 123 10.97 -27.15 4.19
N THR A 124 11.88 -28.11 4.25
CA THR A 124 12.01 -29.20 3.26
C THR A 124 11.15 -30.43 3.55
N MET A 125 10.60 -30.54 4.77
CA MET A 125 9.70 -31.61 5.18
C MET A 125 8.61 -31.06 6.14
N PRO A 126 7.65 -30.26 5.61
CA PRO A 126 6.61 -29.65 6.43
C PRO A 126 5.71 -30.67 7.10
N ASP A 127 5.32 -30.42 8.36
CA ASP A 127 4.29 -31.24 9.00
C ASP A 127 2.91 -30.98 8.37
N ARG A 128 1.96 -31.90 8.63
CA ARG A 128 0.57 -31.73 8.16
C ARG A 128 -0.05 -30.40 8.60
N ALA A 129 0.27 -29.94 9.80
CA ALA A 129 -0.22 -28.66 10.30
C ALA A 129 0.37 -27.49 9.48
N ASP A 130 1.69 -27.50 9.26
CA ASP A 130 2.38 -26.47 8.49
C ASP A 130 1.85 -26.40 7.05
N LEU A 131 1.58 -27.57 6.44
CA LEU A 131 1.00 -27.67 5.10
C LEU A 131 -0.39 -27.02 5.05
N VAL A 132 -1.25 -27.29 6.03
CA VAL A 132 -2.61 -26.72 6.10
C VAL A 132 -2.55 -25.20 6.28
N TYR A 133 -1.77 -24.72 7.26
CA TYR A 133 -1.63 -23.28 7.48
C TYR A 133 -0.99 -22.57 6.29
N GLY A 134 -0.01 -23.19 5.64
CA GLY A 134 0.65 -22.63 4.46
C GLY A 134 -0.26 -22.55 3.24
N ILE A 135 -1.06 -23.59 2.96
CA ILE A 135 -2.06 -23.53 1.88
C ILE A 135 -3.08 -22.42 2.15
N VAL A 136 -3.61 -22.36 3.38
CA VAL A 136 -4.55 -21.32 3.79
C VAL A 136 -3.92 -19.93 3.64
N PHE A 137 -2.68 -19.74 4.09
CA PHE A 137 -1.95 -18.49 3.97
C PHE A 137 -1.78 -18.05 2.51
N VAL A 138 -1.35 -18.94 1.62
CA VAL A 138 -1.19 -18.63 0.18
C VAL A 138 -2.53 -18.20 -0.43
N LEU A 139 -3.62 -18.90 -0.12
CA LEU A 139 -4.96 -18.55 -0.58
C LEU A 139 -5.42 -17.19 -0.03
N LEU A 140 -5.14 -16.90 1.24
CA LEU A 140 -5.44 -15.60 1.83
C LEU A 140 -4.65 -14.46 1.19
N VAL A 141 -3.36 -14.67 0.90
CA VAL A 141 -2.53 -13.68 0.21
C VAL A 141 -3.06 -13.40 -1.20
N LEU A 142 -3.46 -14.44 -1.94
CA LEU A 142 -4.08 -14.28 -3.27
C LEU A 142 -5.40 -13.51 -3.19
N GLU A 143 -6.27 -13.83 -2.22
CA GLU A 143 -7.53 -13.13 -2.03
C GLU A 143 -7.32 -11.68 -1.55
N ALA A 144 -6.34 -11.44 -0.68
CA ALA A 144 -5.95 -10.10 -0.25
C ALA A 144 -5.44 -9.27 -1.44
N ALA A 145 -4.58 -9.84 -2.29
CA ALA A 145 -4.11 -9.22 -3.52
C ALA A 145 -5.26 -8.90 -4.50
N ARG A 146 -6.24 -9.82 -4.61
CA ARG A 146 -7.44 -9.60 -5.41
C ARG A 146 -8.27 -8.40 -4.92
N ARG A 147 -8.40 -8.25 -3.60
CA ARG A 147 -9.19 -7.18 -2.98
C ARG A 147 -8.52 -5.81 -3.06
N SER A 148 -7.20 -5.76 -2.97
CA SER A 148 -6.44 -4.51 -3.03
C SER A 148 -6.16 -4.04 -4.46
N THR A 149 -5.73 -4.94 -5.35
CA THR A 149 -5.23 -4.59 -6.70
C THR A 149 -6.10 -5.12 -7.84
N GLY A 150 -7.16 -5.88 -7.54
CA GLY A 150 -8.02 -6.50 -8.54
C GLY A 150 -7.49 -7.83 -9.07
N TRP A 151 -8.08 -8.33 -10.17
CA TRP A 151 -7.83 -9.69 -10.67
C TRP A 151 -6.53 -9.88 -11.43
N ILE A 152 -5.88 -8.80 -11.88
CA ILE A 152 -4.69 -8.88 -12.73
C ILE A 152 -3.55 -9.58 -11.98
N MET A 153 -3.25 -9.15 -10.75
CA MET A 153 -2.15 -9.72 -9.96
C MET A 153 -2.38 -11.21 -9.61
N PRO A 154 -3.53 -11.62 -9.03
CA PRO A 154 -3.82 -13.03 -8.79
C PRO A 154 -3.78 -13.89 -10.06
N ALA A 155 -4.29 -13.39 -11.19
CA ALA A 155 -4.29 -14.15 -12.44
C ALA A 155 -2.86 -14.45 -12.93
N VAL A 156 -1.97 -13.46 -12.85
CA VAL A 156 -0.54 -13.63 -13.18
C VAL A 156 0.11 -14.63 -12.22
N VAL A 157 -0.12 -14.51 -10.91
CA VAL A 157 0.43 -15.44 -9.92
C VAL A 157 -0.06 -16.87 -10.15
N LEU A 158 -1.35 -17.06 -10.43
CA LEU A 158 -1.93 -18.37 -10.71
C LEU A 158 -1.36 -18.99 -12.00
N LEU A 159 -1.07 -18.18 -13.02
CA LEU A 159 -0.41 -18.64 -14.24
C LEU A 159 0.99 -19.20 -13.95
N PHE A 160 1.81 -18.48 -13.16
CA PHE A 160 3.14 -18.96 -12.78
C PHE A 160 3.11 -20.13 -11.80
N ALA A 161 2.14 -20.15 -10.88
CA ALA A 161 1.91 -21.29 -10.01
C ALA A 161 1.54 -22.53 -10.84
N ALA A 162 0.65 -22.38 -11.82
CA ALA A 162 0.30 -23.47 -12.75
C ALA A 162 1.53 -23.96 -13.52
N TYR A 163 2.40 -23.06 -14.01
CA TYR A 163 3.67 -23.45 -14.64
C TYR A 163 4.53 -24.30 -13.70
N ALA A 164 4.65 -23.95 -12.43
CA ALA A 164 5.44 -24.70 -11.45
C ALA A 164 4.94 -26.15 -11.23
N PHE A 165 3.62 -26.38 -11.36
CA PHE A 165 3.04 -27.73 -11.26
C PHE A 165 3.02 -28.48 -12.60
N LEU A 166 2.80 -27.78 -13.71
CA LEU A 166 2.63 -28.37 -15.05
C LEU A 166 3.95 -28.65 -15.77
N GLY A 167 5.10 -28.28 -15.17
CA GLY A 167 6.45 -28.51 -15.69
C GLY A 167 6.68 -29.88 -16.38
N PRO A 168 6.25 -31.02 -15.81
CA PRO A 168 6.49 -32.34 -16.41
C PRO A 168 5.73 -32.59 -17.72
N TRP A 169 4.67 -31.84 -17.97
CA TRP A 169 3.80 -32.01 -19.15
C TRP A 169 4.09 -30.97 -20.25
N LEU A 170 5.02 -30.04 -20.01
CA LEU A 170 5.38 -29.02 -20.99
C LEU A 170 6.41 -29.55 -22.01
N PRO A 171 6.35 -29.13 -23.27
CA PRO A 171 7.27 -29.60 -24.31
C PRO A 171 8.62 -28.86 -24.31
N GLY A 172 9.68 -29.60 -24.66
CA GLY A 172 11.00 -29.03 -24.98
C GLY A 172 11.67 -28.32 -23.80
N HIS A 173 12.22 -27.14 -24.06
CA HIS A 173 13.01 -26.36 -23.09
C HIS A 173 12.22 -25.80 -21.89
N TRP A 174 10.88 -25.88 -21.94
CA TRP A 174 9.99 -25.46 -20.87
C TRP A 174 9.71 -26.57 -19.84
N ALA A 175 10.15 -27.80 -20.12
CA ALA A 175 9.94 -28.95 -19.25
C ALA A 175 10.85 -28.89 -18.02
N HIS A 176 10.30 -29.19 -16.85
CA HIS A 176 11.06 -29.40 -15.62
C HIS A 176 10.38 -30.46 -14.75
N ARG A 177 11.03 -30.88 -13.65
CA ARG A 177 10.55 -31.98 -12.77
C ARG A 177 9.15 -31.73 -12.15
N GLY A 178 8.64 -30.50 -12.22
CA GLY A 178 7.48 -30.06 -11.44
C GLY A 178 7.83 -29.95 -9.94
N TYR A 179 7.01 -29.19 -9.22
CA TYR A 179 7.05 -29.12 -7.77
C TYR A 179 5.81 -29.79 -7.20
N ASP A 180 5.98 -30.57 -6.14
CA ASP A 180 4.88 -31.06 -5.32
C ASP A 180 4.37 -29.95 -4.36
N VAL A 181 3.16 -30.12 -3.83
CA VAL A 181 2.53 -29.11 -2.98
C VAL A 181 3.32 -28.89 -1.69
N GLU A 182 3.89 -29.95 -1.10
CA GLU A 182 4.66 -29.85 0.14
C GLU A 182 5.92 -29.00 -0.05
N SER A 183 6.72 -29.31 -1.08
CA SER A 183 7.88 -28.50 -1.43
C SER A 183 7.53 -27.04 -1.77
N MET A 184 6.44 -26.82 -2.51
CA MET A 184 5.99 -25.47 -2.87
C MET A 184 5.60 -24.66 -1.63
N ILE A 185 4.80 -25.24 -0.74
CA ILE A 185 4.36 -24.56 0.49
C ILE A 185 5.54 -24.33 1.44
N GLY A 186 6.48 -25.28 1.54
CA GLY A 186 7.70 -25.12 2.30
C GLY A 186 8.48 -23.87 1.89
N VAL A 187 8.65 -23.62 0.59
CA VAL A 187 9.29 -22.39 0.10
C VAL A 187 8.39 -21.16 0.27
N MET A 188 7.09 -21.24 -0.04
CA MET A 188 6.22 -20.07 -0.03
C MET A 188 5.91 -19.53 1.38
N TYR A 189 5.79 -20.41 2.37
CA TYR A 189 5.32 -20.08 3.72
C TYR A 189 6.39 -20.27 4.81
N MET A 190 7.32 -21.22 4.63
CA MET A 190 8.31 -21.60 5.66
C MET A 190 9.74 -21.17 5.31
N SER A 191 9.92 -20.33 4.29
CA SER A 191 11.23 -19.80 3.92
C SER A 191 11.20 -18.29 3.70
N LEU A 192 12.39 -17.67 3.77
CA LEU A 192 12.61 -16.26 3.44
C LEU A 192 12.92 -16.04 1.95
N GLU A 193 12.68 -17.05 1.12
CA GLU A 193 12.85 -16.97 -0.34
C GLU A 193 11.49 -16.89 -1.07
N GLY A 194 10.41 -17.33 -0.41
CA GLY A 194 9.04 -17.23 -0.92
C GLY A 194 8.35 -15.91 -0.59
N ILE A 195 7.14 -15.99 -0.03
CA ILE A 195 6.31 -14.79 0.23
C ILE A 195 7.02 -13.84 1.21
N PHE A 196 7.71 -14.37 2.21
CA PHE A 196 8.50 -13.58 3.17
C PHE A 196 9.86 -13.13 2.61
N GLY A 197 10.01 -13.08 1.29
CA GLY A 197 11.24 -12.71 0.60
C GLY A 197 11.61 -11.23 0.67
N THR A 198 12.51 -10.84 -0.23
CA THR A 198 13.09 -9.49 -0.30
C THR A 198 12.03 -8.40 -0.51
N ALA A 199 10.95 -8.69 -1.23
CA ALA A 199 9.86 -7.73 -1.44
C ALA A 199 9.18 -7.35 -0.12
N ILE A 200 8.86 -8.33 0.73
CA ILE A 200 8.29 -8.09 2.06
C ILE A 200 9.33 -7.47 2.99
N ASP A 201 10.61 -7.84 2.86
CA ASP A 201 11.69 -7.22 3.62
C ASP A 201 11.76 -5.71 3.39
N VAL A 202 11.80 -5.29 2.12
CA VAL A 202 11.82 -3.88 1.72
C VAL A 202 10.53 -3.19 2.17
N SER A 203 9.38 -3.86 2.08
CA SER A 203 8.10 -3.33 2.55
C SER A 203 8.10 -3.06 4.06
N ALA A 204 8.55 -4.04 4.85
CA ALA A 204 8.52 -4.01 6.31
C ALA A 204 9.60 -3.11 6.93
N THR A 205 10.68 -2.83 6.21
CA THR A 205 11.80 -2.02 6.73
C THR A 205 11.81 -0.60 6.20
N LEU A 206 11.54 -0.41 4.90
CA LEU A 206 11.71 0.88 4.22
C LEU A 206 10.37 1.51 3.85
N ILE A 207 9.54 0.80 3.07
CA ILE A 207 8.30 1.38 2.51
C ILE A 207 7.40 1.89 3.63
N ILE A 208 7.20 1.07 4.66
CA ILE A 208 6.36 1.48 5.77
C ILE A 208 6.90 2.68 6.55
N MET A 209 8.21 2.78 6.73
CA MET A 209 8.80 3.92 7.41
C MET A 209 8.57 5.20 6.61
N PHE A 210 8.72 5.13 5.28
CA PHE A 210 8.38 6.22 4.39
C PHE A 210 6.89 6.57 4.46
N THR A 211 5.98 5.59 4.48
CA THR A 211 4.54 5.86 4.63
C THR A 211 4.21 6.56 5.94
N ILE A 212 4.76 6.10 7.08
CA ILE A 212 4.55 6.71 8.39
C ILE A 212 5.10 8.15 8.41
N PHE A 213 6.32 8.34 7.89
CA PHE A 213 6.94 9.66 7.80
C PHE A 213 6.17 10.59 6.87
N GLY A 214 5.71 10.10 5.72
CA GLY A 214 4.88 10.83 4.76
C GLY A 214 3.58 11.31 5.40
N ALA A 215 2.88 10.44 6.12
CA ALA A 215 1.66 10.79 6.86
C ALA A 215 1.95 11.87 7.94
N PHE A 216 3.07 11.76 8.65
CA PHE A 216 3.50 12.76 9.62
C PHE A 216 3.81 14.12 8.95
N LEU A 217 4.50 14.13 7.81
CA LEU A 217 4.79 15.36 7.06
C LEU A 217 3.52 16.04 6.52
N GLN A 218 2.55 15.25 6.08
CA GLN A 218 1.27 15.75 5.59
C GLN A 218 0.48 16.44 6.70
N HIS A 219 0.44 15.87 7.92
CA HIS A 219 -0.30 16.44 9.05
C HIS A 219 0.45 17.50 9.85
N SER A 220 1.79 17.49 9.87
CA SER A 220 2.59 18.51 10.56
C SER A 220 2.64 19.85 9.82
N GLY A 221 2.10 19.93 8.60
CA GLY A 221 2.17 21.14 7.76
C GLY A 221 3.52 21.33 7.06
N ALA A 222 4.43 20.36 7.17
CA ALA A 222 5.72 20.38 6.48
C ALA A 222 5.58 20.41 4.95
N GLY A 223 4.46 19.89 4.41
CA GLY A 223 4.10 20.04 2.99
C GLY A 223 4.13 21.50 2.52
N LYS A 224 3.53 22.39 3.31
CA LYS A 224 3.56 23.84 3.05
C LYS A 224 4.96 24.42 3.26
N PHE A 225 5.69 23.95 4.26
CA PHE A 225 7.08 24.38 4.49
C PHE A 225 7.98 24.11 3.27
N PHE A 226 7.91 22.92 2.66
CA PHE A 226 8.73 22.60 1.48
C PHE A 226 8.33 23.41 0.24
N LEU A 227 7.04 23.70 0.09
CA LEU A 227 6.55 24.63 -0.93
C LEU A 227 7.11 26.04 -0.70
N ASP A 228 6.92 26.60 0.50
CA ASP A 228 7.38 27.94 0.87
C ASP A 228 8.92 28.05 0.77
N PHE A 229 9.65 27.02 1.16
CA PHE A 229 11.10 26.91 1.00
C PHE A 229 11.51 26.94 -0.48
N SER A 230 10.82 26.16 -1.32
CA SER A 230 11.08 26.15 -2.77
C SER A 230 10.76 27.51 -3.41
N PHE A 231 9.74 28.22 -2.93
CA PHE A 231 9.42 29.58 -3.36
C PHE A 231 10.49 30.59 -2.95
N ALA A 232 10.97 30.52 -1.72
CA ALA A 232 12.02 31.38 -1.21
C ALA A 232 13.34 31.17 -1.99
N LEU A 233 13.71 29.91 -2.25
CA LEU A 233 14.94 29.57 -2.98
C LEU A 233 14.91 30.02 -4.45
N MET A 234 13.74 29.96 -5.09
CA MET A 234 13.57 30.35 -6.50
C MET A 234 13.26 31.85 -6.70
N GLY A 235 13.28 32.63 -5.63
CA GLY A 235 13.24 34.10 -5.68
C GLY A 235 11.87 34.72 -5.99
N GLY A 236 10.77 33.99 -5.85
CA GLY A 236 9.39 34.52 -5.91
C GLY A 236 8.99 35.20 -7.23
N ARG A 237 9.77 35.06 -8.31
CA ARG A 237 9.48 35.67 -9.62
C ARG A 237 8.60 34.75 -10.45
N ARG A 238 7.73 35.33 -11.30
CA ARG A 238 6.87 34.59 -12.24
C ARG A 238 7.64 33.61 -13.12
N SER A 239 8.87 33.95 -13.52
CA SER A 239 9.75 33.09 -14.33
C SER A 239 10.28 31.85 -13.60
N GLY A 240 10.14 31.78 -12.27
CA GLY A 240 10.59 30.65 -11.44
C GLY A 240 9.47 29.68 -11.05
N ALA A 241 8.20 30.00 -11.30
CA ALA A 241 7.07 29.24 -10.77
C ALA A 241 7.08 27.76 -11.19
N GLY A 242 7.36 27.45 -12.47
CA GLY A 242 7.50 26.06 -12.93
C GLY A 242 8.67 25.32 -12.24
N ARG A 243 9.82 25.97 -12.06
CA ARG A 243 10.97 25.37 -11.35
C ARG A 243 10.68 25.13 -9.88
N THR A 244 9.93 26.03 -9.25
CA THR A 244 9.47 25.86 -7.87
C THR A 244 8.59 24.62 -7.74
N VAL A 245 7.63 24.43 -8.65
CA VAL A 245 6.76 23.24 -8.63
C VAL A 245 7.57 21.96 -8.81
N VAL A 246 8.51 21.91 -9.77
CA VAL A 246 9.39 20.75 -9.96
C VAL A 246 10.21 20.45 -8.70
N LEU A 247 10.80 21.48 -8.07
CA LEU A 247 11.59 21.31 -6.85
C LEU A 247 10.71 20.84 -5.67
N SER A 248 9.53 21.42 -5.50
CA SER A 248 8.59 21.00 -4.46
C SER A 248 8.11 19.57 -4.68
N SER A 249 7.85 19.17 -5.94
CA SER A 249 7.52 17.79 -6.30
C SER A 249 8.65 16.81 -5.99
N PHE A 250 9.89 17.21 -6.24
CA PHE A 250 11.04 16.40 -5.86
C PHE A 250 11.14 16.24 -4.33
N LEU A 251 11.00 17.33 -3.58
CA LEU A 251 11.13 17.31 -2.11
C LEU A 251 9.99 16.57 -1.40
N LEU A 252 8.77 16.63 -1.96
CA LEU A 252 7.58 15.99 -1.38
C LEU A 252 7.35 14.56 -1.90
N GLY A 253 7.79 14.25 -3.13
CA GLY A 253 7.52 12.97 -3.77
C GLY A 253 8.30 11.78 -3.20
N GLY A 254 9.50 12.02 -2.65
CA GLY A 254 10.26 10.97 -1.99
C GLY A 254 9.59 10.47 -0.70
N PRO A 255 9.31 11.35 0.27
CA PRO A 255 8.74 10.96 1.55
C PRO A 255 7.29 10.46 1.51
N SER A 256 6.47 10.91 0.55
CA SER A 256 5.03 10.62 0.53
C SER A 256 4.71 9.17 0.15
N GLY A 257 5.61 8.46 -0.55
CA GLY A 257 5.40 7.09 -1.00
C GLY A 257 4.30 6.89 -2.06
N SER A 258 3.51 7.92 -2.40
CA SER A 258 2.45 7.89 -3.42
C SER A 258 2.62 9.02 -4.43
N GLY A 259 2.89 8.65 -5.68
CA GLY A 259 3.03 9.59 -6.79
C GLY A 259 1.72 10.31 -7.12
N VAL A 260 0.60 9.60 -7.02
CA VAL A 260 -0.74 10.14 -7.28
C VAL A 260 -1.12 11.14 -6.18
N ALA A 261 -0.96 10.78 -4.90
CA ALA A 261 -1.24 11.67 -3.78
C ALA A 261 -0.34 12.92 -3.81
N THR A 262 0.93 12.78 -4.17
CA THR A 262 1.86 13.92 -4.32
C THR A 262 1.42 14.85 -5.44
N THR A 263 1.07 14.30 -6.60
CA THR A 263 0.64 15.08 -7.76
C THR A 263 -0.65 15.84 -7.46
N VAL A 264 -1.61 15.20 -6.79
CA VAL A 264 -2.84 15.83 -6.33
C VAL A 264 -2.56 16.96 -5.32
N THR A 265 -1.72 16.69 -4.32
CA THR A 265 -1.39 17.67 -3.27
C THR A 265 -0.67 18.88 -3.85
N ILE A 266 0.31 18.67 -4.73
CA ILE A 266 1.05 19.77 -5.34
C ILE A 266 0.21 20.47 -6.38
N GLY A 267 -0.52 19.75 -7.22
CA GLY A 267 -1.39 20.36 -8.23
C GLY A 267 -2.43 21.29 -7.61
N THR A 268 -3.07 20.87 -6.52
CA THR A 268 -4.08 21.67 -5.81
C THR A 268 -3.49 22.92 -5.16
N VAL A 269 -2.30 22.83 -4.55
CA VAL A 269 -1.68 23.96 -3.85
C VAL A 269 -0.92 24.89 -4.80
N ALA A 270 -0.27 24.35 -5.84
CA ALA A 270 0.55 25.12 -6.76
C ALA A 270 -0.25 25.77 -7.90
N TRP A 271 -1.40 25.20 -8.30
CA TRP A 271 -2.18 25.73 -9.43
C TRP A 271 -2.50 27.24 -9.29
N PRO A 272 -3.04 27.74 -8.16
CA PRO A 272 -3.33 29.17 -8.01
C PRO A 272 -2.09 30.07 -8.16
N MET A 273 -0.89 29.52 -7.98
CA MET A 273 0.38 30.24 -8.11
C MET A 273 0.89 30.20 -9.55
N LEU A 274 0.79 29.04 -10.23
CA LEU A 274 1.09 28.89 -11.66
C LEU A 274 0.20 29.79 -12.52
N GLU A 275 -1.10 29.82 -12.23
CA GLU A 275 -2.08 30.69 -12.90
C GLU A 275 -1.72 32.17 -12.72
N ARG A 276 -1.36 32.60 -11.51
CA ARG A 276 -0.86 33.97 -11.24
C ARG A 276 0.47 34.30 -11.92
N ALA A 277 1.25 33.28 -12.27
CA ALA A 277 2.51 33.41 -13.00
C ALA A 277 2.31 33.46 -14.53
N GLY A 278 1.10 33.22 -15.03
CA GLY A 278 0.76 33.26 -16.46
C GLY A 278 0.93 31.93 -17.19
N TYR A 279 1.01 30.81 -16.46
CA TYR A 279 0.96 29.48 -17.06
C TYR A 279 -0.47 29.13 -17.51
N ASP A 280 -0.60 28.58 -18.71
CA ASP A 280 -1.87 28.08 -19.25
C ASP A 280 -2.20 26.70 -18.66
N ARG A 281 -3.49 26.31 -18.65
CA ARG A 281 -3.92 24.97 -18.20
C ARG A 281 -3.38 23.85 -19.07
N ASN A 282 -3.07 24.15 -20.33
CA ASN A 282 -2.62 23.17 -21.33
C ASN A 282 -1.11 23.24 -21.61
N ALA A 283 -0.34 23.97 -20.79
CA ALA A 283 1.10 24.18 -20.98
C ALA A 283 1.96 23.09 -20.32
#